data_AF-A0A7K4CGM3-F1
#
_entry.id   AF-A0A7K4CGM3-F1
#
_cell.length_a   1.000
_cell.length_b   1.000
_cell.length_c   1.000
_cell.angle_alpha   90.00
_cell.angle_beta   90.00
_cell.angle_gamma   90.00
#
_symmetry.space_group_name_H-M   'P 1'
#
loop_
_entity.id
_entity.type
_entity.pdbx_description
1 polymer ?
#
loop_
_entity_poly.entity_id
_entity_poly.type
_entity_poly.pdbx_seq_one_letter_code
_entity_poly.pdbx_strand_id
1 'polypeptide(L)'
;MKAMPEMLVVVIAGMFLLAAGVASASIAVKQGDRIQAAIDAARPGEIIEVYSGTYNEGLVVDKQLIIRGIDSGSGLAIVQTERGPAITLKANGIVLEGIWAKSTSGWTGDAGILVLSNDNVLRNNMASGNGNAGMILQECTNNTLYGNVAQGNGNEGIFLKNCSRNLLEGNQVKNNKYGIRMQSSYSNEIVGNTISGNKFDAIYLQDCQRNMIEGNYASENEGGLVMDTCRDNIVRKNDFVENEFGISISYLDTSNEVQSKGKGVVISYNSMPSEGSASTNNTIYQNNLSNKDNAYDDALDHWDFGQIGNNYSDFNEVSEGCTGKKICSSEYRIPGGPSVDEYPQAAPLKVPGLYTGPYGAILRIFQTSFVPGGKMRLNYTSPANIEVWAGINTGNASQNDLYLGRNTTGNAVLTAPDKEGSYRLRMYDQNGTEVISLPFNVTVPSISASPSSVNTCEKIFVAYSGAFGQNNDWIGMSRVGSSDFISRQYLKGHEDGNITFSSSEAGSFEFKLFAAGASAPVVTSNAVEVKSRSGYKVIAEPTRVSPGGTVTVTYWGAPSSGTGMIGMYGMNRPDKFPVEKRSIGSKSCGSMTWRLPSAAGQYDFRMFYSDITDINQGAYQLLAQSNVVTVS
;
A
#
# COMPACT_ATOMS: atom_id res chain seq x y z
N MET A 1 -7.01 6.96 26.06
CA MET A 1 -6.15 6.79 24.88
C MET A 1 -5.81 5.32 24.76
N LYS A 2 -6.70 4.55 24.11
CA LYS A 2 -6.48 3.13 23.81
C LYS A 2 -5.65 3.07 22.53
N ALA A 3 -4.63 2.23 22.56
CA ALA A 3 -3.74 1.96 21.44
C ALA A 3 -4.54 1.57 20.18
N MET A 4 -4.24 2.22 19.05
CA MET A 4 -4.67 1.75 17.74
C MET A 4 -3.87 0.48 17.42
N PRO A 5 -4.51 -0.60 16.94
CA PRO A 5 -3.82 -1.83 16.61
C PRO A 5 -2.93 -1.62 15.41
N GLU A 6 -1.74 -2.22 15.49
CA GLU A 6 -0.70 -2.21 14.50
C GLU A 6 -1.23 -2.64 13.13
N MET A 7 -0.92 -1.81 12.14
CA MET A 7 -1.08 -2.03 10.72
C MET A 7 -0.66 -3.45 10.36
N LEU A 8 -1.66 -4.27 10.01
CA LEU A 8 -1.49 -5.61 9.48
C LEU A 8 -0.62 -5.50 8.22
N VAL A 9 0.66 -5.85 8.35
CA VAL A 9 1.50 -6.19 7.20
C VAL A 9 0.78 -7.37 6.54
N VAL A 10 0.12 -7.13 5.42
CA VAL A 10 -0.30 -8.20 4.51
C VAL A 10 0.99 -8.80 3.97
N VAL A 11 1.52 -9.76 4.72
CA VAL A 11 2.37 -10.80 4.15
C VAL A 11 1.50 -11.41 3.08
N ILE A 12 1.90 -11.25 1.82
CA ILE A 12 1.42 -12.12 0.74
C ILE A 12 1.90 -13.51 1.14
N ALA A 13 1.13 -14.18 1.98
CA ALA A 13 1.16 -15.60 2.15
C ALA A 13 0.54 -16.14 0.86
N GLY A 14 1.32 -16.09 -0.21
CA GLY A 14 1.15 -17.05 -1.27
C GLY A 14 1.21 -18.39 -0.57
N MET A 15 0.07 -19.05 -0.42
CA MET A 15 0.02 -20.47 -0.19
C MET A 15 0.66 -21.12 -1.42
N PHE A 16 1.98 -21.11 -1.47
CA PHE A 16 2.75 -22.20 -2.04
C PHE A 16 2.45 -23.39 -1.13
N LEU A 17 1.30 -24.03 -1.36
CA LEU A 17 1.24 -25.45 -1.11
C LEU A 17 2.22 -26.07 -2.11
N LEU A 18 3.42 -26.31 -1.59
CA LEU A 18 4.35 -27.32 -2.07
C LEU A 18 3.54 -28.61 -2.28
N ALA A 19 3.05 -28.82 -3.50
CA ALA A 19 2.79 -30.16 -3.96
C ALA A 19 4.16 -30.83 -4.07
N ALA A 20 4.53 -31.54 -3.01
CA ALA A 20 5.60 -32.51 -3.03
C ALA A 20 5.42 -33.39 -4.28
N GLY A 21 6.51 -33.57 -5.03
CA GLY A 21 6.56 -34.23 -6.32
C GLY A 21 5.75 -35.53 -6.38
N VAL A 22 4.57 -35.42 -6.96
CA VAL A 22 3.98 -36.47 -7.78
C VAL A 22 3.81 -35.80 -9.13
N ALA A 23 4.34 -36.39 -10.20
CA ALA A 23 3.98 -35.99 -11.54
C ALA A 23 2.46 -36.22 -11.67
N SER A 24 1.66 -35.20 -11.38
CA SER A 24 0.22 -35.26 -11.55
C SER A 24 -0.01 -35.27 -13.05
N ALA A 25 -0.44 -36.41 -13.59
CA ALA A 25 -0.81 -36.51 -15.00
C ALA A 25 -1.89 -35.48 -15.28
N SER A 26 -1.63 -34.55 -16.21
CA SER A 26 -2.65 -33.61 -16.66
C SER A 26 -3.64 -34.31 -17.58
N ILE A 27 -4.92 -33.99 -17.44
CA ILE A 27 -5.95 -34.41 -18.39
C ILE A 27 -5.96 -33.36 -19.51
N ALA A 28 -5.46 -33.73 -20.69
CA ALA A 28 -5.47 -32.85 -21.85
C ALA A 28 -6.84 -32.91 -22.55
N VAL A 29 -7.45 -31.74 -22.74
CA VAL A 29 -8.70 -31.55 -23.48
C VAL A 29 -8.40 -30.75 -24.74
N LYS A 30 -8.68 -31.32 -25.90
CA LYS A 30 -8.47 -30.69 -27.21
C LYS A 30 -9.80 -30.38 -27.87
N GLN A 31 -9.77 -29.56 -28.92
CA GLN A 31 -10.99 -29.25 -29.68
C GLN A 31 -11.70 -30.53 -30.15
N GLY A 32 -12.99 -30.63 -29.85
CA GLY A 32 -13.83 -31.81 -30.11
C GLY A 32 -14.08 -32.66 -28.87
N ASP A 33 -13.22 -32.56 -27.85
CA ASP A 33 -13.46 -33.16 -26.53
C ASP A 33 -14.48 -32.33 -25.72
N ARG A 34 -14.97 -32.91 -24.62
CA ARG A 34 -15.82 -32.21 -23.65
C ARG A 34 -15.04 -31.93 -22.37
N ILE A 35 -14.91 -30.66 -22.01
CA ILE A 35 -14.29 -30.21 -20.76
C ILE A 35 -15.09 -30.73 -19.57
N GLN A 36 -16.43 -30.74 -19.65
CA GLN A 36 -17.25 -31.27 -18.56
C GLN A 36 -16.96 -32.76 -18.30
N ALA A 37 -16.75 -33.57 -19.34
CA ALA A 37 -16.40 -34.97 -19.16
C ALA A 37 -15.04 -35.15 -18.47
N ALA A 38 -14.08 -34.27 -18.75
CA ALA A 38 -12.80 -34.24 -18.06
C ALA A 38 -12.96 -33.84 -16.58
N ILE A 39 -13.80 -32.83 -16.29
CA ILE A 39 -14.15 -32.42 -14.91
C ILE A 39 -14.78 -33.60 -14.16
N ASP A 40 -15.74 -34.28 -14.78
CA ASP A 40 -16.47 -35.40 -14.17
C ASP A 40 -15.54 -36.57 -13.85
N ALA A 41 -14.58 -36.88 -14.73
CA ALA A 41 -13.61 -37.95 -14.57
C ALA A 41 -12.46 -37.62 -13.60
N ALA A 42 -12.12 -36.34 -13.47
CA ALA A 42 -10.99 -35.89 -12.65
C ALA A 42 -11.19 -36.16 -11.16
N ARG A 43 -10.09 -36.46 -10.47
CA ARG A 43 -10.02 -36.50 -9.00
C ARG A 43 -9.79 -35.09 -8.44
N PRO A 44 -10.25 -34.81 -7.21
CA PRO A 44 -9.92 -33.54 -6.55
C PRO A 44 -8.41 -33.29 -6.50
N GLY A 45 -7.99 -32.09 -6.90
CA GLY A 45 -6.60 -31.64 -7.00
C GLY A 45 -5.93 -31.90 -8.36
N GLU A 46 -6.58 -32.62 -9.29
CA GLU A 46 -6.01 -32.86 -10.62
C GLU A 46 -6.02 -31.61 -11.52
N ILE A 47 -5.14 -31.64 -12.52
CA ILE A 47 -4.96 -30.58 -13.51
C ILE A 47 -5.66 -30.98 -14.80
N ILE A 48 -6.50 -30.09 -15.33
CA ILE A 48 -7.11 -30.17 -16.65
C ILE A 48 -6.51 -29.08 -17.53
N GLU A 49 -5.85 -29.49 -18.61
CA GLU A 49 -5.26 -28.59 -19.60
C GLU A 49 -6.18 -28.50 -20.82
N VAL A 50 -6.81 -27.34 -21.01
CA VAL A 50 -7.75 -27.08 -22.10
C VAL A 50 -7.04 -26.31 -23.20
N TYR A 51 -6.75 -26.98 -24.31
CA TYR A 51 -6.06 -26.37 -25.44
C TYR A 51 -6.99 -25.47 -26.26
N SER A 52 -6.42 -24.53 -27.03
CA SER A 52 -7.17 -23.61 -27.91
C SER A 52 -8.26 -24.34 -28.69
N GLY A 53 -9.45 -23.74 -28.70
CA GLY A 53 -10.63 -24.30 -29.33
C GLY A 53 -11.90 -23.66 -28.77
N THR A 54 -13.02 -23.88 -29.44
CA THR A 54 -14.34 -23.43 -28.97
C THR A 54 -15.14 -24.63 -28.46
N TYR A 55 -15.56 -24.55 -27.20
CA TYR A 55 -16.29 -25.58 -26.48
C TYR A 55 -17.70 -25.05 -26.18
N ASN A 56 -18.70 -25.62 -26.86
CA ASN A 56 -20.11 -25.20 -26.75
C ASN A 56 -20.81 -25.96 -25.60
N GLU A 57 -20.45 -25.64 -24.38
CA GLU A 57 -21.03 -26.22 -23.18
C GLU A 57 -20.95 -25.26 -21.99
N GLY A 58 -21.86 -25.43 -21.02
CA GLY A 58 -21.76 -24.80 -19.71
C GLY A 58 -21.05 -25.73 -18.73
N LEU A 59 -20.06 -25.22 -18.01
CA LEU A 59 -19.24 -26.00 -17.08
C LEU A 59 -19.74 -25.83 -15.65
N VAL A 60 -19.79 -26.95 -14.92
CA VAL A 60 -19.99 -26.97 -13.47
C VAL A 60 -18.80 -27.66 -12.84
N VAL A 61 -18.02 -26.90 -12.09
CA VAL A 61 -16.82 -27.36 -11.38
C VAL A 61 -17.19 -27.56 -9.92
N ASP A 62 -17.49 -28.79 -9.55
CA ASP A 62 -18.06 -29.18 -8.25
C ASP A 62 -17.05 -29.92 -7.33
N LYS A 63 -15.79 -29.95 -7.74
CA LYS A 63 -14.67 -30.50 -6.98
C LYS A 63 -13.44 -29.60 -7.13
N GLN A 64 -12.54 -29.62 -6.15
CA GLN A 64 -11.30 -28.83 -6.19
C GLN A 64 -10.46 -29.25 -7.41
N LEU A 65 -10.20 -28.36 -8.37
CA LEU A 65 -9.44 -28.67 -9.59
C LEU A 65 -8.57 -27.49 -10.01
N ILE A 66 -7.56 -27.78 -10.84
CA ILE A 66 -6.82 -26.76 -11.58
C ILE A 66 -7.24 -26.88 -13.05
N ILE A 67 -7.96 -25.89 -13.57
CA ILE A 67 -8.37 -25.81 -14.97
C ILE A 67 -7.55 -24.70 -15.64
N ARG A 68 -6.72 -25.09 -16.60
CA ARG A 68 -5.79 -24.19 -17.28
C ARG A 68 -6.03 -24.20 -18.79
N GLY A 69 -6.31 -23.03 -19.35
CA GLY A 69 -6.27 -22.78 -20.78
C GLY A 69 -4.83 -22.73 -21.30
N ILE A 70 -4.58 -23.46 -22.38
CA ILE A 70 -3.29 -23.51 -23.08
C ILE A 70 -3.50 -22.93 -24.48
N ASP A 71 -2.88 -21.78 -24.75
CA ASP A 71 -2.84 -21.23 -26.10
C ASP A 71 -1.87 -22.05 -26.96
N SER A 72 -2.42 -22.84 -27.88
CA SER A 72 -1.67 -23.65 -28.85
C SER A 72 -1.42 -22.92 -30.17
N GLY A 73 -1.50 -21.59 -30.19
CA GLY A 73 -1.28 -20.73 -31.36
C GLY A 73 -2.57 -20.23 -32.03
N SER A 74 -3.72 -20.34 -31.37
CA SER A 74 -5.03 -19.88 -31.89
C SER A 74 -5.81 -19.04 -30.87
N GLY A 75 -5.14 -18.58 -29.82
CA GLY A 75 -5.75 -17.80 -28.73
C GLY A 75 -6.23 -18.69 -27.58
N LEU A 76 -6.91 -18.06 -26.61
CA LEU A 76 -7.43 -18.74 -25.43
C LEU A 76 -8.48 -19.81 -25.81
N ALA A 77 -8.57 -20.87 -24.99
CA ALA A 77 -9.69 -21.79 -25.05
C ALA A 77 -11.00 -21.06 -24.71
N ILE A 78 -12.01 -21.18 -25.56
CA ILE A 78 -13.29 -20.48 -25.44
C ILE A 78 -14.34 -21.47 -24.94
N VAL A 79 -14.85 -21.24 -23.73
CA VAL A 79 -16.03 -21.92 -23.20
C VAL A 79 -17.24 -21.02 -23.44
N GLN A 80 -18.20 -21.49 -24.24
CA GLN A 80 -19.39 -20.70 -24.53
C GLN A 80 -20.72 -21.45 -24.39
N THR A 81 -21.73 -20.73 -23.91
CA THR A 81 -23.10 -21.23 -23.74
C THR A 81 -24.13 -20.18 -24.19
N GLU A 82 -25.30 -20.65 -24.58
CA GLU A 82 -26.47 -19.79 -24.87
C GLU A 82 -27.44 -19.64 -23.70
N ARG A 83 -27.26 -20.45 -22.64
CA ARG A 83 -28.13 -20.48 -21.47
C ARG A 83 -27.30 -20.64 -20.20
N GLY A 84 -27.67 -19.90 -19.16
CA GLY A 84 -26.97 -19.97 -17.87
C GLY A 84 -25.54 -19.39 -17.93
N PRO A 85 -24.77 -19.56 -16.86
CA PRO A 85 -23.36 -19.19 -16.84
C PRO A 85 -22.50 -20.12 -17.71
N ALA A 86 -21.43 -19.60 -18.33
CA ALA A 86 -20.52 -20.44 -19.12
C ALA A 86 -19.65 -21.33 -18.22
N ILE A 87 -19.19 -20.82 -17.08
CA ILE A 87 -18.41 -21.58 -16.09
C ILE A 87 -18.96 -21.28 -14.69
N THR A 88 -19.35 -22.31 -13.94
CA THR A 88 -19.82 -22.20 -12.56
C THR A 88 -18.87 -22.93 -11.61
N LEU A 89 -18.30 -22.20 -10.64
CA LEU A 89 -17.41 -22.75 -9.61
C LEU A 89 -18.19 -23.02 -8.32
N LYS A 90 -18.36 -24.30 -7.95
CA LYS A 90 -19.15 -24.76 -6.79
C LYS A 90 -18.32 -25.42 -5.68
N ALA A 91 -17.06 -25.76 -5.92
CA ALA A 91 -16.17 -26.29 -4.90
C ALA A 91 -15.09 -25.30 -4.51
N ASN A 92 -14.60 -25.40 -3.26
CA ASN A 92 -13.55 -24.54 -2.78
C ASN A 92 -12.19 -24.92 -3.39
N GLY A 93 -11.26 -23.96 -3.44
CA GLY A 93 -9.88 -24.22 -3.82
C GLY A 93 -9.64 -24.46 -5.30
N ILE A 94 -10.58 -24.09 -6.18
CA ILE A 94 -10.43 -24.21 -7.63
C ILE A 94 -9.46 -23.15 -8.14
N VAL A 95 -8.58 -23.55 -9.04
CA VAL A 95 -7.76 -22.62 -9.83
C VAL A 95 -8.29 -22.62 -11.26
N LEU A 96 -8.79 -21.47 -11.72
CA LEU A 96 -9.20 -21.25 -13.11
C LEU A 96 -8.24 -20.26 -13.76
N GLU A 97 -7.57 -20.68 -14.83
CA GLU A 97 -6.51 -19.90 -15.46
C GLU A 97 -6.64 -19.90 -16.98
N GLY A 98 -6.51 -18.74 -17.63
CA GLY A 98 -6.28 -18.65 -19.08
C GLY A 98 -7.46 -19.09 -19.95
N ILE A 99 -8.69 -19.02 -19.45
CA ILE A 99 -9.90 -19.40 -20.21
C ILE A 99 -10.68 -18.15 -20.65
N TRP A 100 -11.25 -18.18 -21.85
CA TRP A 100 -12.27 -17.23 -22.27
C TRP A 100 -13.67 -17.80 -22.04
N ALA A 101 -14.41 -17.22 -21.10
CA ALA A 101 -15.78 -17.60 -20.79
C ALA A 101 -16.80 -16.63 -21.44
N LYS A 102 -17.79 -17.20 -22.16
CA LYS A 102 -18.81 -16.44 -22.88
C LYS A 102 -20.21 -17.04 -22.74
N SER A 103 -21.13 -16.30 -22.13
CA SER A 103 -22.56 -16.62 -22.09
C SER A 103 -23.35 -15.57 -22.85
N THR A 104 -24.16 -15.97 -23.83
CA THR A 104 -25.09 -15.03 -24.50
C THR A 104 -26.37 -14.79 -23.68
N SER A 105 -26.53 -15.45 -22.53
CA SER A 105 -27.66 -15.24 -21.64
C SER A 105 -27.64 -13.83 -21.05
N GLY A 106 -28.76 -13.13 -21.18
CA GLY A 106 -29.00 -11.82 -20.55
C GLY A 106 -29.77 -11.90 -19.23
N TRP A 107 -30.02 -13.10 -18.71
CA TRP A 107 -30.77 -13.26 -17.47
C TRP A 107 -29.97 -12.81 -16.25
N THR A 108 -30.65 -12.18 -15.29
CA THR A 108 -30.04 -11.77 -14.03
C THR A 108 -29.48 -12.98 -13.29
N GLY A 109 -28.21 -12.90 -12.88
CA GLY A 109 -27.49 -13.99 -12.22
C GLY A 109 -26.66 -14.86 -13.16
N ASP A 110 -26.82 -14.72 -14.47
CA ASP A 110 -25.95 -15.38 -15.44
C ASP A 110 -24.70 -14.54 -15.72
N ALA A 111 -23.59 -15.23 -16.01
CA ALA A 111 -22.30 -14.61 -16.25
C ALA A 111 -21.42 -15.44 -17.19
N GLY A 112 -20.32 -14.86 -17.66
CA GLY A 112 -19.23 -15.67 -18.21
C GLY A 112 -18.73 -16.65 -17.14
N ILE A 113 -18.35 -16.13 -15.97
CA ILE A 113 -17.89 -16.94 -14.83
C ILE A 113 -18.74 -16.62 -13.59
N LEU A 114 -19.36 -17.64 -13.01
CA LEU A 114 -20.11 -17.56 -11.76
C LEU A 114 -19.37 -18.32 -10.65
N VAL A 115 -19.04 -17.64 -9.56
CA VAL A 115 -18.33 -18.18 -8.40
C VAL A 115 -19.29 -18.24 -7.21
N LEU A 116 -19.56 -19.45 -6.74
CA LEU A 116 -20.48 -19.76 -5.63
C LEU A 116 -19.76 -20.44 -4.45
N SER A 117 -18.44 -20.36 -4.41
CA SER A 117 -17.57 -21.13 -3.50
C SER A 117 -16.36 -20.32 -3.06
N ASN A 118 -15.63 -20.81 -2.07
CA ASN A 118 -14.58 -20.08 -1.37
C ASN A 118 -13.17 -20.49 -1.81
N ASP A 119 -12.17 -19.73 -1.41
CA ASP A 119 -10.74 -20.10 -1.55
C ASP A 119 -10.30 -20.35 -3.01
N ASN A 120 -11.01 -19.82 -4.00
CA ASN A 120 -10.69 -20.01 -5.41
C ASN A 120 -9.70 -18.96 -5.91
N VAL A 121 -8.91 -19.34 -6.92
CA VAL A 121 -8.00 -18.44 -7.64
C VAL A 121 -8.43 -18.39 -9.10
N LEU A 122 -8.84 -17.21 -9.55
CA LEU A 122 -9.16 -16.93 -10.93
C LEU A 122 -8.10 -15.98 -11.47
N ARG A 123 -7.30 -16.43 -12.44
CA ARG A 123 -6.23 -15.60 -12.99
C ARG A 123 -6.12 -15.62 -14.51
N ASN A 124 -5.84 -14.46 -15.11
CA ASN A 124 -5.63 -14.32 -16.55
C ASN A 124 -6.79 -14.88 -17.39
N ASN A 125 -8.03 -14.83 -16.88
CA ASN A 125 -9.21 -15.25 -17.64
C ASN A 125 -9.82 -14.06 -18.38
N MET A 126 -10.53 -14.37 -19.46
CA MET A 126 -11.28 -13.41 -20.27
C MET A 126 -12.78 -13.67 -20.10
N ALA A 127 -13.51 -12.73 -19.53
CA ALA A 127 -14.97 -12.72 -19.46
C ALA A 127 -15.51 -11.61 -20.34
N SER A 128 -15.60 -11.89 -21.65
CA SER A 128 -15.91 -10.87 -22.66
C SER A 128 -17.13 -11.21 -23.50
N GLY A 129 -17.96 -10.20 -23.75
CA GLY A 129 -19.11 -10.29 -24.66
C GLY A 129 -20.26 -11.11 -24.08
N ASN A 130 -20.45 -11.05 -22.75
CA ASN A 130 -21.52 -11.77 -22.06
C ASN A 130 -22.82 -10.96 -22.08
N GLY A 131 -23.97 -11.66 -22.16
CA GLY A 131 -25.29 -11.03 -22.24
C GLY A 131 -25.69 -10.28 -20.96
N ASN A 132 -25.26 -10.76 -19.79
CA ASN A 132 -25.44 -10.08 -18.50
C ASN A 132 -24.08 -9.65 -17.91
N ALA A 133 -23.47 -10.43 -17.02
CA ALA A 133 -22.23 -10.04 -16.34
C ALA A 133 -20.99 -10.77 -16.91
N GLY A 134 -19.81 -10.17 -16.76
CA GLY A 134 -18.55 -10.86 -17.03
C GLY A 134 -18.27 -11.93 -15.97
N MET A 135 -18.10 -11.49 -14.73
CA MET A 135 -17.87 -12.37 -13.58
C MET A 135 -18.81 -12.02 -12.44
N ILE A 136 -19.42 -13.03 -11.80
CA ILE A 136 -20.24 -12.86 -10.60
C ILE A 136 -19.63 -13.69 -9.47
N LEU A 137 -19.42 -13.07 -8.32
CA LEU A 137 -19.13 -13.71 -7.03
C LEU A 137 -20.39 -13.56 -6.17
N GLN A 138 -20.93 -14.68 -5.69
CA GLN A 138 -22.13 -14.65 -4.85
C GLN A 138 -21.93 -15.53 -3.62
N GLU A 139 -22.21 -14.94 -2.45
CA GLU A 139 -22.21 -15.64 -1.14
C GLU A 139 -20.90 -16.39 -0.86
N CYS A 140 -19.77 -15.78 -1.24
CA CYS A 140 -18.47 -16.43 -1.19
C CYS A 140 -17.39 -15.59 -0.49
N THR A 141 -16.34 -16.27 -0.05
CA THR A 141 -15.28 -15.73 0.80
C THR A 141 -13.91 -16.17 0.34
N ASN A 142 -12.90 -15.32 0.54
CA ASN A 142 -11.48 -15.67 0.36
C ASN A 142 -11.09 -16.08 -1.07
N ASN A 143 -11.73 -15.54 -2.09
CA ASN A 143 -11.34 -15.74 -3.48
C ASN A 143 -10.34 -14.67 -3.94
N THR A 144 -9.43 -15.05 -4.84
CA THR A 144 -8.47 -14.14 -5.48
C THR A 144 -8.75 -14.06 -6.98
N LEU A 145 -9.05 -12.86 -7.47
CA LEU A 145 -9.21 -12.53 -8.88
C LEU A 145 -8.03 -11.65 -9.30
N TYR A 146 -7.11 -12.21 -10.07
CA TYR A 146 -5.88 -11.51 -10.46
C TYR A 146 -5.69 -11.47 -11.99
N GLY A 147 -5.46 -10.28 -12.56
CA GLY A 147 -5.12 -10.15 -13.98
C GLY A 147 -6.19 -10.62 -14.96
N ASN A 148 -7.47 -10.65 -14.55
CA ASN A 148 -8.57 -11.02 -15.43
C ASN A 148 -9.03 -9.82 -16.28
N VAL A 149 -9.67 -10.11 -17.40
CA VAL A 149 -10.27 -9.10 -18.29
C VAL A 149 -11.78 -9.31 -18.35
N ALA A 150 -12.56 -8.31 -17.93
CA ALA A 150 -14.01 -8.30 -18.03
C ALA A 150 -14.46 -7.15 -18.94
N GLN A 151 -14.88 -7.47 -20.18
CA GLN A 151 -15.13 -6.42 -21.17
C GLN A 151 -16.36 -6.64 -22.06
N GLY A 152 -17.06 -5.55 -22.38
CA GLY A 152 -18.16 -5.58 -23.35
C GLY A 152 -19.33 -6.45 -22.88
N ASN A 153 -19.59 -6.50 -21.58
CA ASN A 153 -20.70 -7.26 -21.00
C ASN A 153 -21.95 -6.38 -20.89
N GLY A 154 -23.13 -7.00 -21.02
CA GLY A 154 -24.41 -6.29 -21.07
C GLY A 154 -24.76 -5.51 -19.79
N ASN A 155 -24.19 -5.90 -18.65
CA ASN A 155 -24.38 -5.27 -17.36
C ASN A 155 -23.05 -5.08 -16.61
N GLU A 156 -22.75 -5.84 -15.55
CA GLU A 156 -21.54 -5.67 -14.75
C GLU A 156 -20.31 -6.33 -15.40
N GLY A 157 -19.15 -5.70 -15.32
CA GLY A 157 -17.88 -6.37 -15.59
C GLY A 157 -17.59 -7.44 -14.54
N ILE A 158 -17.53 -7.02 -13.27
CA ILE A 158 -17.38 -7.89 -12.11
C ILE A 158 -18.42 -7.50 -11.05
N PHE A 159 -19.19 -8.46 -10.54
CA PHE A 159 -20.19 -8.22 -9.50
C PHE A 159 -19.94 -9.10 -8.27
N LEU A 160 -19.82 -8.47 -7.10
CA LEU A 160 -19.75 -9.13 -5.79
C LEU A 160 -21.07 -8.93 -5.04
N LYS A 161 -21.71 -10.02 -4.64
CA LYS A 161 -22.96 -10.00 -3.88
C LYS A 161 -22.83 -10.85 -2.62
N ASN A 162 -23.02 -10.24 -1.45
CA ASN A 162 -22.90 -10.91 -0.14
C ASN A 162 -21.53 -11.61 0.04
N CYS A 163 -20.46 -10.96 -0.38
CA CYS A 163 -19.12 -11.55 -0.42
C CYS A 163 -18.17 -10.90 0.59
N SER A 164 -17.19 -11.68 1.09
CA SER A 164 -16.22 -11.14 2.05
C SER A 164 -14.79 -11.63 1.85
N ARG A 165 -13.79 -10.84 2.27
CA ARG A 165 -12.37 -11.23 2.24
C ARG A 165 -11.86 -11.66 0.86
N ASN A 166 -12.42 -11.14 -0.22
CA ASN A 166 -11.92 -11.41 -1.57
C ASN A 166 -10.90 -10.35 -1.97
N LEU A 167 -9.91 -10.75 -2.77
CA LEU A 167 -8.91 -9.88 -3.37
C LEU A 167 -9.16 -9.77 -4.88
N LEU A 168 -9.42 -8.57 -5.36
CA LEU A 168 -9.49 -8.24 -6.78
C LEU A 168 -8.28 -7.36 -7.11
N GLU A 169 -7.27 -7.96 -7.74
CA GLU A 169 -6.00 -7.29 -8.02
C GLU A 169 -5.66 -7.24 -9.51
N GLY A 170 -5.30 -6.07 -10.02
CA GLY A 170 -4.74 -5.95 -11.37
C GLY A 170 -5.67 -6.38 -12.50
N ASN A 171 -6.99 -6.35 -12.29
CA ASN A 171 -7.97 -6.72 -13.32
C ASN A 171 -8.24 -5.54 -14.26
N GLN A 172 -8.61 -5.86 -15.50
CA GLN A 172 -9.05 -4.89 -16.50
C GLN A 172 -10.56 -5.00 -16.70
N VAL A 173 -11.30 -3.92 -16.45
CA VAL A 173 -12.76 -3.90 -16.52
C VAL A 173 -13.22 -2.77 -17.43
N LYS A 174 -13.63 -3.09 -18.66
CA LYS A 174 -13.81 -2.08 -19.73
C LYS A 174 -15.11 -2.22 -20.51
N ASN A 175 -15.72 -1.11 -20.90
CA ASN A 175 -16.87 -1.09 -21.81
C ASN A 175 -18.05 -1.95 -21.34
N ASN A 176 -18.31 -1.98 -20.03
CA ASN A 176 -19.49 -2.62 -19.44
C ASN A 176 -20.52 -1.54 -19.07
N LYS A 177 -21.69 -1.94 -18.56
CA LYS A 177 -22.64 -0.99 -17.98
C LYS A 177 -22.11 -0.45 -16.65
N TYR A 178 -21.73 -1.34 -15.74
CA TYR A 178 -20.99 -1.03 -14.51
C TYR A 178 -19.65 -1.74 -14.55
N GLY A 179 -18.60 -1.13 -14.03
CA GLY A 179 -17.29 -1.76 -13.90
C GLY A 179 -17.29 -2.87 -12.85
N ILE A 180 -16.90 -2.53 -11.63
CA ILE A 180 -16.95 -3.38 -10.44
C ILE A 180 -18.11 -2.95 -9.57
N ARG A 181 -19.10 -3.82 -9.40
CA ARG A 181 -20.25 -3.61 -8.51
C ARG A 181 -20.11 -4.46 -7.26
N MET A 182 -20.41 -3.88 -6.10
CA MET A 182 -20.42 -4.58 -4.82
C MET A 182 -21.74 -4.31 -4.08
N GLN A 183 -22.39 -5.35 -3.60
CA GLN A 183 -23.62 -5.25 -2.81
C GLN A 183 -23.52 -6.08 -1.53
N SER A 184 -23.84 -5.47 -0.39
CA SER A 184 -23.85 -6.11 0.94
C SER A 184 -22.57 -6.92 1.20
N SER A 185 -21.42 -6.37 0.78
CA SER A 185 -20.12 -7.06 0.76
C SER A 185 -19.11 -6.34 1.65
N TYR A 186 -18.30 -7.12 2.36
CA TYR A 186 -17.46 -6.57 3.44
C TYR A 186 -16.04 -7.13 3.50
N SER A 187 -15.10 -6.33 3.96
CA SER A 187 -13.69 -6.76 4.14
C SER A 187 -13.04 -7.30 2.86
N ASN A 188 -13.39 -6.78 1.69
CA ASN A 188 -12.73 -7.11 0.42
C ASN A 188 -11.65 -6.06 0.09
N GLU A 189 -10.70 -6.46 -0.75
CA GLU A 189 -9.60 -5.63 -1.22
C GLU A 189 -9.70 -5.47 -2.75
N ILE A 190 -9.90 -4.24 -3.21
CA ILE A 190 -9.94 -3.86 -4.62
C ILE A 190 -8.68 -3.05 -4.91
N VAL A 191 -7.68 -3.69 -5.52
CA VAL A 191 -6.31 -3.15 -5.58
C VAL A 191 -5.77 -3.10 -7.00
N GLY A 192 -5.26 -1.94 -7.43
CA GLY A 192 -4.49 -1.87 -8.68
C GLY A 192 -5.28 -2.22 -9.95
N ASN A 193 -6.62 -2.12 -9.94
CA ASN A 193 -7.45 -2.46 -11.10
C ASN A 193 -7.52 -1.27 -12.08
N THR A 194 -7.75 -1.56 -13.35
CA THR A 194 -7.98 -0.58 -14.41
C THR A 194 -9.41 -0.67 -14.90
N ILE A 195 -10.18 0.39 -14.74
CA ILE A 195 -11.62 0.38 -14.95
C ILE A 195 -12.02 1.56 -15.84
N SER A 196 -12.36 1.30 -17.10
CA SER A 196 -12.50 2.41 -18.05
C SER A 196 -13.61 2.24 -19.08
N GLY A 197 -14.20 3.34 -19.52
CA GLY A 197 -15.21 3.35 -20.59
C GLY A 197 -16.50 2.62 -20.20
N ASN A 198 -16.78 2.45 -18.90
CA ASN A 198 -18.03 1.85 -18.46
C ASN A 198 -19.13 2.92 -18.51
N LYS A 199 -20.36 2.51 -18.86
CA LYS A 199 -21.46 3.44 -19.09
C LYS A 199 -21.85 4.24 -17.84
N PHE A 200 -21.88 3.57 -16.69
CA PHE A 200 -22.15 4.15 -15.38
C PHE A 200 -20.84 4.15 -14.58
N ASP A 201 -20.84 3.65 -13.35
CA ASP A 201 -19.71 3.76 -12.44
C ASP A 201 -18.60 2.75 -12.73
N ALA A 202 -17.36 3.17 -12.57
CA ALA A 202 -16.21 2.29 -12.51
C ALA A 202 -16.30 1.38 -11.28
N ILE A 203 -16.51 1.95 -10.10
CA ILE A 203 -16.70 1.18 -8.86
C ILE A 203 -17.98 1.66 -8.20
N TYR A 204 -18.94 0.75 -7.99
CA TYR A 204 -20.20 1.04 -7.29
C TYR A 204 -20.36 0.15 -6.07
N LEU A 205 -20.46 0.75 -4.89
CA LEU A 205 -20.67 0.06 -3.61
C LEU A 205 -22.06 0.40 -3.07
N GLN A 206 -22.80 -0.64 -2.68
CA GLN A 206 -24.08 -0.51 -2.00
C GLN A 206 -24.09 -1.37 -0.74
N ASP A 207 -24.38 -0.76 0.42
CA ASP A 207 -24.41 -1.45 1.72
C ASP A 207 -23.09 -2.20 2.03
N CYS A 208 -21.96 -1.60 1.66
CA CYS A 208 -20.63 -2.22 1.74
C CYS A 208 -19.81 -1.66 2.91
N GLN A 209 -19.03 -2.53 3.55
CA GLN A 209 -18.37 -2.18 4.81
C GLN A 209 -16.95 -2.71 4.97
N ARG A 210 -16.05 -1.93 5.56
CA ARG A 210 -14.67 -2.35 5.88
C ARG A 210 -13.87 -2.84 4.67
N ASN A 211 -14.17 -2.36 3.48
CA ASN A 211 -13.42 -2.69 2.26
C ASN A 211 -12.23 -1.73 2.08
N MET A 212 -11.20 -2.19 1.39
CA MET A 212 -10.05 -1.39 0.96
C MET A 212 -10.12 -1.19 -0.56
N ILE A 213 -10.12 0.05 -1.00
CA ILE A 213 -10.05 0.44 -2.42
C ILE A 213 -8.74 1.21 -2.57
N GLU A 214 -7.70 0.57 -3.11
CA GLU A 214 -6.35 1.15 -3.16
C GLU A 214 -5.67 1.03 -4.52
N GLY A 215 -5.06 2.13 -5.01
CA GLY A 215 -4.20 2.06 -6.19
C GLY A 215 -4.93 1.79 -7.50
N ASN A 216 -6.26 1.92 -7.55
CA ASN A 216 -7.03 1.69 -8.77
C ASN A 216 -6.96 2.90 -9.71
N TYR A 217 -7.08 2.64 -11.00
CA TYR A 217 -7.20 3.65 -12.04
C TYR A 217 -8.56 3.54 -12.71
N ALA A 218 -9.33 4.63 -12.68
CA ALA A 218 -10.63 4.67 -13.31
C ALA A 218 -10.82 5.94 -14.13
N SER A 219 -11.14 5.75 -15.42
CA SER A 219 -11.32 6.86 -16.37
C SER A 219 -12.41 6.63 -17.41
N GLU A 220 -12.97 7.72 -17.93
CA GLU A 220 -14.02 7.69 -18.95
C GLU A 220 -15.26 6.90 -18.49
N ASN A 221 -15.64 7.02 -17.22
CA ASN A 221 -16.88 6.47 -16.66
C ASN A 221 -17.81 7.60 -16.20
N GLU A 222 -19.07 7.29 -15.89
CA GLU A 222 -19.96 8.27 -15.26
C GLU A 222 -19.45 8.62 -13.86
N GLY A 223 -19.30 7.63 -12.97
CA GLY A 223 -18.67 7.78 -11.66
C GLY A 223 -17.34 7.04 -11.56
N GLY A 224 -16.32 7.64 -10.92
CA GLY A 224 -15.08 6.96 -10.57
C GLY A 224 -15.30 5.94 -9.43
N LEU A 225 -15.86 6.42 -8.32
CA LEU A 225 -16.32 5.61 -7.20
C LEU A 225 -17.61 6.20 -6.63
N VAL A 226 -18.65 5.37 -6.57
CA VAL A 226 -19.93 5.71 -5.94
C VAL A 226 -20.16 4.79 -4.75
N MET A 227 -20.50 5.36 -3.59
CA MET A 227 -20.74 4.64 -2.34
C MET A 227 -22.07 5.02 -1.74
N ASP A 228 -23.00 4.06 -1.71
CA ASP A 228 -24.34 4.26 -1.16
C ASP A 228 -24.56 3.40 0.10
N THR A 229 -24.95 4.03 1.21
CA THR A 229 -25.14 3.38 2.51
C THR A 229 -23.92 2.55 2.95
N CYS A 230 -22.72 3.07 2.75
CA CYS A 230 -21.45 2.36 2.97
C CYS A 230 -20.72 2.89 4.22
N ARG A 231 -20.06 2.01 4.99
CA ARG A 231 -19.38 2.43 6.23
C ARG A 231 -18.03 1.79 6.46
N ASP A 232 -17.17 2.48 7.21
CA ASP A 232 -15.85 1.97 7.62
C ASP A 232 -14.93 1.57 6.44
N ASN A 233 -15.18 2.03 5.21
CA ASN A 233 -14.32 1.69 4.06
C ASN A 233 -13.11 2.62 3.99
N ILE A 234 -12.01 2.13 3.41
CA ILE A 234 -10.80 2.92 3.18
C ILE A 234 -10.59 3.07 1.68
N VAL A 235 -10.53 4.31 1.21
CA VAL A 235 -10.31 4.66 -0.20
C VAL A 235 -9.04 5.47 -0.29
N ARG A 236 -7.98 4.92 -0.90
CA ARG A 236 -6.70 5.62 -0.94
C ARG A 236 -5.84 5.38 -2.17
N LYS A 237 -5.04 6.37 -2.54
CA LYS A 237 -4.06 6.26 -3.63
C LYS A 237 -4.66 5.82 -4.97
N ASN A 238 -5.94 6.09 -5.18
CA ASN A 238 -6.59 5.81 -6.45
C ASN A 238 -6.47 7.04 -7.37
N ASP A 239 -6.40 6.78 -8.66
CA ASP A 239 -6.45 7.77 -9.72
C ASP A 239 -7.83 7.70 -10.39
N PHE A 240 -8.74 8.60 -9.98
CA PHE A 240 -10.05 8.78 -10.61
C PHE A 240 -9.98 10.02 -11.50
N VAL A 241 -9.87 9.82 -12.81
CA VAL A 241 -9.60 10.89 -13.78
C VAL A 241 -10.53 10.80 -14.97
N GLU A 242 -10.92 11.93 -15.56
CA GLU A 242 -11.75 11.97 -16.78
C GLU A 242 -13.10 11.24 -16.65
N ASN A 243 -13.65 11.17 -15.44
CA ASN A 243 -15.03 10.73 -15.21
C ASN A 243 -15.96 11.95 -15.11
N GLU A 244 -17.29 11.73 -15.21
CA GLU A 244 -18.24 12.81 -14.93
C GLU A 244 -18.19 13.19 -13.43
N PHE A 245 -18.17 12.18 -12.56
CA PHE A 245 -18.02 12.32 -11.11
C PHE A 245 -16.78 11.54 -10.63
N GLY A 246 -16.00 12.12 -9.72
CA GLY A 246 -14.86 11.45 -9.09
C GLY A 246 -15.29 10.46 -8.02
N ILE A 247 -15.33 10.91 -6.76
CA ILE A 247 -15.88 10.12 -5.64
C ILE A 247 -17.21 10.76 -5.21
N SER A 248 -18.28 9.98 -5.23
CA SER A 248 -19.60 10.38 -4.74
C SER A 248 -20.03 9.45 -3.61
N ILE A 249 -20.37 10.02 -2.46
CA ILE A 249 -20.85 9.31 -1.30
C ILE A 249 -22.25 9.81 -0.98
N SER A 250 -23.19 8.88 -0.89
CA SER A 250 -24.57 9.21 -0.59
C SER A 250 -25.21 8.27 0.42
N TYR A 251 -26.26 8.74 1.09
CA TYR A 251 -27.20 7.87 1.77
C TYR A 251 -28.33 7.45 0.80
N LEU A 252 -28.51 6.14 0.61
CA LEU A 252 -29.66 5.62 -0.11
C LEU A 252 -30.86 5.58 0.84
N ASP A 253 -31.72 6.60 0.78
CA ASP A 253 -32.99 6.56 1.50
C ASP A 253 -33.91 5.50 0.88
N THR A 254 -33.94 4.32 1.51
CA THR A 254 -34.87 3.25 1.14
C THR A 254 -36.24 3.42 1.80
N SER A 255 -36.44 4.47 2.62
CA SER A 255 -37.74 4.79 3.18
C SER A 255 -38.56 5.61 2.17
N ASN A 256 -39.57 4.97 1.58
CA ASN A 256 -40.65 5.72 0.93
C ASN A 256 -41.31 6.63 1.97
N GLU A 257 -41.60 7.88 1.58
CA GLU A 257 -42.28 8.98 2.32
C GLU A 257 -41.31 10.01 2.93
N VAL A 258 -41.27 11.29 2.53
CA VAL A 258 -42.37 12.26 2.44
C VAL A 258 -42.04 13.38 1.43
N GLN A 259 -42.92 13.60 0.45
CA GLN A 259 -42.94 14.86 -0.33
C GLN A 259 -43.58 15.98 0.51
N SER A 260 -42.80 16.95 1.01
CA SER A 260 -43.39 18.16 1.60
C SER A 260 -43.73 19.17 0.50
N LYS A 261 -45.02 19.31 0.18
CA LYS A 261 -45.56 20.47 -0.53
C LYS A 261 -45.56 21.68 0.43
N GLY A 262 -44.82 22.75 0.13
CA GLY A 262 -45.07 24.05 0.75
C GLY A 262 -43.86 24.95 0.91
N LYS A 263 -44.05 26.23 0.57
CA LYS A 263 -43.02 27.28 0.46
C LYS A 263 -42.40 27.65 1.83
N GLY A 264 -41.07 27.57 1.88
CA GLY A 264 -40.22 28.22 2.87
C GLY A 264 -39.94 27.37 4.11
N VAL A 265 -38.79 26.68 4.11
CA VAL A 265 -38.25 26.01 5.30
C VAL A 265 -36.74 26.25 5.35
N VAL A 266 -36.29 26.82 6.46
CA VAL A 266 -34.90 26.81 6.90
C VAL A 266 -34.48 25.35 7.05
N ILE A 267 -33.44 24.91 6.34
CA ILE A 267 -32.86 23.57 6.53
C ILE A 267 -32.11 23.59 7.87
N SER A 268 -32.83 23.36 8.97
CA SER A 268 -32.25 22.78 10.17
C SER A 268 -32.12 21.29 9.90
N TYR A 269 -30.92 20.73 10.07
CA TYR A 269 -30.67 19.29 10.08
C TYR A 269 -31.50 18.67 11.21
N ASN A 270 -32.76 18.32 10.93
CA ASN A 270 -33.61 17.64 11.89
C ASN A 270 -33.07 16.22 12.04
N SER A 271 -32.32 16.02 13.13
CA SER A 271 -31.75 14.77 13.61
C SER A 271 -30.85 14.03 12.61
N MET A 272 -29.54 14.04 12.89
CA MET A 272 -28.64 13.01 12.35
C MET A 272 -29.33 11.63 12.41
N PRO A 273 -29.37 10.85 11.33
CA PRO A 273 -29.79 9.46 11.39
C PRO A 273 -28.98 8.73 12.46
N SER A 274 -29.61 7.85 13.23
CA SER A 274 -28.89 6.98 14.17
C SER A 274 -27.76 6.22 13.45
N GLU A 275 -26.62 6.00 14.12
CA GLU A 275 -25.39 5.34 13.64
C GLU A 275 -25.59 4.01 12.86
N GLY A 276 -26.79 3.43 12.87
CA GLY A 276 -27.13 2.21 12.15
C GLY A 276 -27.44 2.37 10.65
N SER A 277 -27.68 3.57 10.13
CA SER A 277 -28.30 3.73 8.79
C SER A 277 -27.57 4.61 7.78
N ALA A 278 -26.61 5.47 8.13
CA ALA A 278 -25.98 6.39 7.17
C ALA A 278 -24.65 5.87 6.61
N SER A 279 -24.29 6.27 5.38
CA SER A 279 -22.91 6.16 4.90
C SER A 279 -22.02 6.94 5.86
N THR A 280 -21.16 6.27 6.62
CA THR A 280 -20.43 6.94 7.70
C THR A 280 -19.08 6.32 7.94
N ASN A 281 -18.16 7.14 8.45
CA ASN A 281 -16.85 6.71 8.91
C ASN A 281 -16.00 6.02 7.82
N ASN A 282 -16.24 6.33 6.55
CA ASN A 282 -15.33 6.01 5.48
C ASN A 282 -14.12 6.97 5.56
N THR A 283 -12.94 6.49 5.23
CA THR A 283 -11.70 7.27 5.23
C THR A 283 -11.14 7.34 3.81
N ILE A 284 -11.17 8.54 3.23
CA ILE A 284 -10.83 8.84 1.84
C ILE A 284 -9.62 9.77 1.84
N TYR A 285 -8.45 9.28 1.43
CA TYR A 285 -7.23 10.08 1.47
C TYR A 285 -6.21 9.62 0.42
N GLN A 286 -5.30 10.50 0.02
CA GLN A 286 -4.29 10.23 -1.02
C GLN A 286 -4.84 9.88 -2.40
N ASN A 287 -6.11 10.13 -2.70
CA ASN A 287 -6.65 9.93 -4.04
C ASN A 287 -6.34 11.14 -4.92
N ASN A 288 -6.23 10.90 -6.22
CA ASN A 288 -6.13 11.92 -7.26
C ASN A 288 -7.47 12.00 -7.99
N LEU A 289 -8.13 13.14 -7.86
CA LEU A 289 -9.45 13.41 -8.40
C LEU A 289 -9.30 14.49 -9.47
N SER A 290 -9.41 14.08 -10.74
CA SER A 290 -9.37 14.99 -11.89
C SER A 290 -10.52 14.71 -12.83
N ASN A 291 -11.72 15.09 -12.40
CA ASN A 291 -13.00 14.79 -13.03
C ASN A 291 -13.76 16.09 -13.29
N LYS A 292 -14.92 15.99 -13.97
CA LYS A 292 -15.77 17.17 -14.14
C LYS A 292 -16.29 17.68 -12.79
N ASP A 293 -16.75 16.78 -11.93
CA ASP A 293 -17.05 17.04 -10.52
C ASP A 293 -16.21 16.09 -9.65
N ASN A 294 -15.29 16.61 -8.84
CA ASN A 294 -14.29 15.77 -8.17
C ASN A 294 -14.81 14.98 -6.98
N ALA A 295 -15.64 15.62 -6.15
CA ALA A 295 -16.10 15.05 -4.89
C ALA A 295 -17.52 15.50 -4.57
N TYR A 296 -18.31 14.57 -4.04
CA TYR A 296 -19.60 14.83 -3.44
C TYR A 296 -19.79 13.92 -2.22
N ASP A 297 -20.29 14.48 -1.14
CA ASP A 297 -20.55 13.77 0.11
C ASP A 297 -21.67 14.46 0.86
N ASP A 298 -22.85 13.85 0.90
CA ASP A 298 -23.99 14.29 1.73
C ASP A 298 -24.08 13.55 3.08
N ALA A 299 -23.04 12.79 3.41
CA ALA A 299 -22.94 11.91 4.57
C ALA A 299 -21.88 12.42 5.57
N LEU A 300 -21.42 11.56 6.49
CA LEU A 300 -20.44 11.92 7.53
C LEU A 300 -19.18 11.04 7.40
N ASP A 301 -18.24 11.51 6.59
CA ASP A 301 -17.01 10.77 6.26
C ASP A 301 -15.74 11.62 6.46
N HIS A 302 -14.60 10.93 6.48
CA HIS A 302 -13.29 11.53 6.65
C HIS A 302 -12.58 11.63 5.30
N TRP A 303 -12.40 12.86 4.80
CA TRP A 303 -11.70 13.13 3.53
C TRP A 303 -10.20 13.41 3.70
N ASP A 304 -9.66 13.11 4.87
CA ASP A 304 -8.24 13.12 5.15
C ASP A 304 -7.87 12.09 6.22
N PHE A 305 -6.57 11.95 6.49
CA PHE A 305 -6.03 11.16 7.58
C PHE A 305 -5.21 11.99 8.56
N GLY A 306 -5.76 13.13 8.99
CA GLY A 306 -5.23 14.03 10.04
C GLY A 306 -3.91 14.74 9.72
N GLN A 307 -3.26 14.38 8.62
CA GLN A 307 -2.01 14.97 8.13
C GLN A 307 -1.94 15.01 6.61
N ILE A 308 -2.86 14.34 5.91
CA ILE A 308 -2.84 14.23 4.46
C ILE A 308 -4.23 13.88 3.92
N GLY A 309 -4.67 14.64 2.92
CA GLY A 309 -5.95 14.53 2.25
C GLY A 309 -5.82 14.01 0.82
N ASN A 310 -6.72 14.42 -0.05
CA ASN A 310 -6.78 14.07 -1.47
C ASN A 310 -6.27 15.22 -2.35
N ASN A 311 -6.06 14.96 -3.62
CA ASN A 311 -5.80 15.98 -4.62
C ASN A 311 -7.06 16.18 -5.48
N TYR A 312 -7.40 17.43 -5.76
CA TYR A 312 -8.54 17.83 -6.57
C TYR A 312 -8.06 18.74 -7.70
N SER A 313 -8.43 18.43 -8.95
CA SER A 313 -8.00 19.20 -10.12
C SER A 313 -8.51 20.64 -10.16
N ASP A 314 -9.58 20.92 -9.42
CA ASP A 314 -10.24 22.22 -9.25
C ASP A 314 -9.81 22.94 -7.96
N PHE A 315 -8.88 22.38 -7.18
CA PHE A 315 -8.34 22.97 -5.95
C PHE A 315 -6.81 22.82 -5.89
N ASN A 316 -6.11 23.60 -6.73
CA ASN A 316 -4.65 23.56 -6.87
C ASN A 316 -4.01 24.94 -7.08
N GLU A 317 -4.75 26.03 -6.82
CA GLU A 317 -4.28 27.38 -7.07
C GLU A 317 -3.39 27.94 -5.95
N VAL A 318 -2.54 28.92 -6.30
CA VAL A 318 -1.74 29.67 -5.34
C VAL A 318 -2.61 30.39 -4.30
N SER A 319 -3.77 30.90 -4.74
CA SER A 319 -4.79 31.57 -3.92
C SER A 319 -5.33 30.66 -2.81
N GLU A 320 -5.37 29.35 -3.05
CA GLU A 320 -5.82 28.31 -2.11
C GLU A 320 -4.69 27.86 -1.17
N GLY A 321 -3.53 28.52 -1.24
CA GLY A 321 -2.37 28.20 -0.42
C GLY A 321 -1.55 27.01 -0.92
N CYS A 322 -1.82 26.54 -2.15
CA CYS A 322 -1.09 25.45 -2.79
C CYS A 322 0.24 25.95 -3.41
N THR A 323 1.10 26.60 -2.59
CA THR A 323 2.38 27.19 -3.04
C THR A 323 3.59 26.42 -2.54
N GLY A 324 4.30 25.73 -3.43
CA GLY A 324 5.63 25.13 -3.15
C GLY A 324 5.65 24.06 -2.05
N LYS A 325 4.48 23.65 -1.54
CA LYS A 325 4.27 22.63 -0.50
C LYS A 325 3.48 21.47 -1.09
N LYS A 326 3.63 20.28 -0.49
CA LYS A 326 2.87 19.08 -0.89
C LYS A 326 1.39 19.15 -0.45
N ILE A 327 1.09 19.93 0.58
CA ILE A 327 -0.24 20.11 1.18
C ILE A 327 -0.57 21.60 1.15
N CYS A 328 -1.78 21.93 0.69
CA CYS A 328 -2.33 23.29 0.66
C CYS A 328 -2.63 23.77 2.09
N SER A 329 -2.56 25.08 2.33
CA SER A 329 -2.84 25.62 3.67
C SER A 329 -4.31 25.85 3.97
N SER A 330 -5.17 25.84 2.95
CA SER A 330 -6.62 25.98 3.08
C SER A 330 -7.29 24.61 3.05
N GLU A 331 -8.34 24.46 3.86
CA GLU A 331 -9.22 23.28 3.85
C GLU A 331 -10.10 23.28 2.58
N TYR A 332 -10.43 22.08 2.07
CA TYR A 332 -11.36 21.91 0.96
C TYR A 332 -12.69 21.35 1.49
N ARG A 333 -13.76 22.13 1.36
CA ARG A 333 -15.11 21.72 1.79
C ARG A 333 -15.73 20.83 0.72
N ILE A 334 -16.16 19.63 1.12
CA ILE A 334 -16.76 18.68 0.18
C ILE A 334 -18.20 19.11 -0.12
N PRO A 335 -18.59 19.26 -1.40
CA PRO A 335 -19.97 19.56 -1.76
C PRO A 335 -20.96 18.48 -1.26
N GLY A 336 -22.16 18.88 -0.85
CA GLY A 336 -23.25 17.97 -0.45
C GLY A 336 -23.56 17.96 1.04
N GLY A 337 -22.54 18.14 1.89
CA GLY A 337 -22.65 17.91 3.32
C GLY A 337 -21.63 18.68 4.15
N PRO A 338 -21.42 18.28 5.41
CA PRO A 338 -20.51 18.97 6.33
C PRO A 338 -19.05 18.48 6.24
N SER A 339 -18.76 17.45 5.44
CA SER A 339 -17.42 16.87 5.30
C SER A 339 -16.40 17.87 4.73
N VAL A 340 -15.17 17.78 5.22
CA VAL A 340 -14.06 18.65 4.84
C VAL A 340 -12.79 17.80 4.73
N ASP A 341 -11.95 18.11 3.74
CA ASP A 341 -10.55 17.70 3.71
C ASP A 341 -9.70 18.83 4.31
N GLU A 342 -9.16 18.61 5.51
CA GLU A 342 -8.33 19.60 6.21
C GLU A 342 -6.90 19.68 5.64
N TYR A 343 -6.46 18.69 4.87
CA TYR A 343 -5.09 18.58 4.35
C TYR A 343 -5.05 18.31 2.83
N PRO A 344 -5.71 19.13 1.97
CA PRO A 344 -5.73 18.90 0.54
C PRO A 344 -4.32 18.93 -0.04
N GLN A 345 -4.06 18.07 -1.00
CA GLN A 345 -2.76 17.97 -1.63
C GLN A 345 -2.67 18.89 -2.84
N ALA A 346 -1.58 19.64 -2.95
CA ALA A 346 -1.36 20.58 -4.04
C ALA A 346 -1.10 19.91 -5.39
N ALA A 347 -0.77 18.61 -5.39
CA ALA A 347 -0.56 17.80 -6.57
C ALA A 347 -0.79 16.31 -6.25
N PRO A 348 -1.10 15.47 -7.24
CA PRO A 348 -1.24 14.03 -7.05
C PRO A 348 0.02 13.41 -6.43
N LEU A 349 -0.17 12.51 -5.45
CA LEU A 349 0.90 11.63 -5.00
C LEU A 349 1.20 10.62 -6.09
N LYS A 350 2.35 10.78 -6.72
CA LYS A 350 2.91 9.73 -7.57
C LYS A 350 3.29 8.55 -6.69
N VAL A 351 2.54 7.45 -6.78
CA VAL A 351 2.96 6.18 -6.17
C VAL A 351 4.29 5.81 -6.83
N PRO A 352 5.40 5.69 -6.08
CA PRO A 352 6.71 5.39 -6.65
C PRO A 352 6.62 4.15 -7.51
N GLY A 353 6.86 4.35 -8.81
CA GLY A 353 6.90 3.29 -9.77
C GLY A 353 5.56 2.73 -10.23
N LEU A 354 4.38 3.31 -10.00
CA LEU A 354 3.14 2.89 -10.69
C LEU A 354 2.58 4.06 -11.48
N TYR A 355 2.54 3.94 -12.81
CA TYR A 355 1.94 4.94 -13.68
C TYR A 355 0.89 4.27 -14.56
N THR A 356 -0.24 4.92 -14.64
CA THR A 356 -1.34 4.59 -15.53
C THR A 356 -1.38 5.60 -16.67
N GLY A 357 -1.88 5.17 -17.82
CA GLY A 357 -1.95 5.96 -19.02
C GLY A 357 -3.21 5.67 -19.83
N PRO A 358 -3.37 6.37 -20.96
CA PRO A 358 -4.57 6.28 -21.79
C PRO A 358 -4.90 4.84 -22.21
N TYR A 359 -6.19 4.57 -22.41
CA TYR A 359 -6.73 3.26 -22.80
C TYR A 359 -6.44 2.12 -21.80
N GLY A 360 -6.19 2.48 -20.54
CA GLY A 360 -5.96 1.57 -19.45
C GLY A 360 -4.58 0.89 -19.50
N ALA A 361 -3.59 1.58 -20.06
CA ALA A 361 -2.21 1.14 -19.96
C ALA A 361 -1.73 1.28 -18.51
N ILE A 362 -0.98 0.29 -18.03
CA ILE A 362 -0.29 0.35 -16.73
C ILE A 362 1.17 0.02 -16.99
N LEU A 363 2.05 0.80 -16.39
CA LEU A 363 3.45 0.45 -16.24
C LEU A 363 3.81 0.60 -14.78
N ARG A 364 4.40 -0.44 -14.20
CA ARG A 364 4.82 -0.46 -12.79
C ARG A 364 6.23 -0.98 -12.63
N ILE A 365 7.07 -0.29 -11.87
CA ILE A 365 8.35 -0.72 -11.30
C ILE A 365 8.23 -0.72 -9.77
N PHE A 366 8.88 -1.67 -9.10
CA PHE A 366 8.74 -1.85 -7.64
C PHE A 366 9.77 -1.08 -6.80
N GLN A 367 10.69 -0.38 -7.47
CA GLN A 367 11.68 0.51 -6.87
C GLN A 367 11.99 1.63 -7.87
N THR A 368 12.37 2.79 -7.37
CA THR A 368 12.60 4.01 -8.18
C THR A 368 14.08 4.33 -8.39
N SER A 369 14.97 3.62 -7.69
CA SER A 369 16.41 3.67 -7.90
C SER A 369 16.98 2.27 -8.14
N PHE A 370 17.93 2.18 -9.07
CA PHE A 370 18.60 0.94 -9.47
C PHE A 370 20.12 1.13 -9.52
N VAL A 371 20.85 0.07 -9.22
CA VAL A 371 22.30 0.03 -9.50
C VAL A 371 22.54 -0.10 -11.01
N PRO A 372 23.68 0.39 -11.54
CA PRO A 372 24.07 0.15 -12.93
C PRO A 372 23.98 -1.32 -13.33
N GLY A 373 23.31 -1.62 -14.45
CA GLY A 373 23.09 -3.00 -14.91
C GLY A 373 22.13 -3.84 -14.05
N GLY A 374 21.45 -3.23 -13.07
CA GLY A 374 20.53 -3.91 -12.17
C GLY A 374 19.24 -4.39 -12.87
N LYS A 375 18.62 -5.46 -12.35
CA LYS A 375 17.35 -5.96 -12.88
C LYS A 375 16.19 -5.06 -12.48
N MET A 376 15.48 -4.55 -13.46
CA MET A 376 14.22 -3.81 -13.33
C MET A 376 13.05 -4.76 -13.54
N ARG A 377 12.42 -5.19 -12.44
CA ARG A 377 11.16 -5.94 -12.53
C ARG A 377 10.01 -4.99 -12.75
N LEU A 378 9.18 -5.31 -13.74
CA LEU A 378 8.05 -4.48 -14.11
C LEU A 378 6.78 -5.31 -14.22
N ASN A 379 5.67 -4.71 -13.81
CA ASN A 379 4.33 -5.20 -14.03
C ASN A 379 3.66 -4.25 -15.01
N TYR A 380 2.96 -4.77 -16.01
CA TYR A 380 2.40 -3.95 -17.06
C TYR A 380 1.05 -4.46 -17.52
N THR A 381 0.27 -3.52 -18.05
CA THR A 381 -0.94 -3.77 -18.83
C THR A 381 -0.82 -2.98 -20.12
N SER A 382 -0.90 -3.65 -21.27
CA SER A 382 -0.94 -2.96 -22.54
C SER A 382 -2.29 -2.25 -22.72
N PRO A 383 -2.32 -1.07 -23.36
CA PRO A 383 -3.54 -0.37 -23.69
C PRO A 383 -4.45 -1.18 -24.61
N ALA A 384 -5.76 -0.92 -24.50
CA ALA A 384 -6.76 -1.62 -25.29
C ALA A 384 -6.54 -1.40 -26.79
N ASN A 385 -6.45 -2.48 -27.55
CA ASN A 385 -6.29 -2.52 -29.00
C ASN A 385 -4.99 -1.92 -29.56
N ILE A 386 -3.98 -1.69 -28.72
CA ILE A 386 -2.70 -1.10 -29.12
C ILE A 386 -1.58 -2.09 -28.79
N GLU A 387 -0.71 -2.36 -29.76
CA GLU A 387 0.55 -3.07 -29.53
C GLU A 387 1.56 -2.13 -28.90
N VAL A 388 2.22 -2.60 -27.84
CA VAL A 388 3.20 -1.78 -27.11
C VAL A 388 4.50 -2.50 -26.82
N TRP A 389 5.54 -1.68 -26.67
CA TRP A 389 6.88 -2.06 -26.23
C TRP A 389 7.22 -1.27 -24.97
N ALA A 390 8.06 -1.87 -24.10
CA ALA A 390 8.73 -1.16 -23.03
C ALA A 390 10.18 -0.90 -23.40
N GLY A 391 10.68 0.30 -23.16
CA GLY A 391 12.07 0.67 -23.43
C GLY A 391 12.55 1.81 -22.54
N ILE A 392 13.86 1.97 -22.42
CA ILE A 392 14.47 3.02 -21.58
C ILE A 392 15.08 4.06 -22.50
N ASN A 393 14.65 5.32 -22.36
CA ASN A 393 15.23 6.39 -23.18
C ASN A 393 16.54 6.90 -22.57
N THR A 394 17.61 6.84 -23.37
CA THR A 394 18.97 7.27 -22.99
C THR A 394 19.45 8.54 -23.72
N GLY A 395 18.54 9.32 -24.29
CA GLY A 395 18.82 10.56 -25.03
C GLY A 395 19.16 10.38 -26.51
N ASN A 396 19.85 9.29 -26.89
CA ASN A 396 20.26 9.05 -28.29
C ASN A 396 19.79 7.71 -28.89
N ALA A 397 19.16 6.82 -28.11
CA ALA A 397 18.48 5.61 -28.60
C ALA A 397 17.59 5.03 -27.48
N SER A 398 16.62 4.20 -27.87
CA SER A 398 15.92 3.33 -26.92
C SER A 398 16.80 2.11 -26.62
N GLN A 399 17.03 1.83 -25.34
CA GLN A 399 17.75 0.63 -24.89
C GLN A 399 16.72 -0.32 -24.27
N ASN A 400 16.84 -1.62 -24.60
CA ASN A 400 15.99 -2.70 -24.11
C ASN A 400 14.52 -2.64 -24.55
N ASP A 401 14.28 -2.55 -25.85
CA ASP A 401 12.93 -2.58 -26.44
C ASP A 401 12.31 -3.99 -26.30
N LEU A 402 11.52 -4.16 -25.25
CA LEU A 402 10.80 -5.39 -24.96
C LEU A 402 9.38 -5.29 -25.49
N TYR A 403 9.03 -6.17 -26.44
CA TYR A 403 7.66 -6.31 -26.89
C TYR A 403 6.78 -6.83 -25.76
N LEU A 404 5.73 -6.07 -25.42
CA LEU A 404 4.80 -6.39 -24.34
C LEU A 404 3.51 -7.04 -24.86
N GLY A 405 3.19 -6.85 -26.14
CA GLY A 405 1.98 -7.37 -26.78
C GLY A 405 0.84 -6.36 -26.83
N ARG A 406 -0.34 -6.86 -27.23
CA ARG A 406 -1.62 -6.13 -27.31
C ARG A 406 -2.65 -6.83 -26.44
N ASN A 407 -3.42 -6.05 -25.67
CA ASN A 407 -4.39 -6.55 -24.68
C ASN A 407 -3.80 -7.58 -23.70
N THR A 408 -2.51 -7.46 -23.39
CA THR A 408 -1.78 -8.31 -22.44
C THR A 408 -1.64 -7.61 -21.08
N THR A 409 -1.69 -8.39 -20.02
CA THR A 409 -1.24 -7.99 -18.67
C THR A 409 -0.20 -9.01 -18.23
N GLY A 410 0.88 -8.56 -17.62
CA GLY A 410 1.95 -9.47 -17.25
C GLY A 410 3.07 -8.83 -16.45
N ASN A 411 4.08 -9.65 -16.19
CA ASN A 411 5.33 -9.23 -15.59
C ASN A 411 6.45 -9.35 -16.62
N ALA A 412 7.38 -8.42 -16.59
CA ALA A 412 8.56 -8.41 -17.44
C ALA A 412 9.80 -7.99 -16.64
N VAL A 413 10.98 -8.15 -17.24
CA VAL A 413 12.24 -7.71 -16.63
C VAL A 413 13.07 -6.98 -17.68
N LEU A 414 13.49 -5.76 -17.35
CA LEU A 414 14.49 -5.00 -18.10
C LEU A 414 15.78 -4.88 -17.28
N THR A 415 16.83 -4.38 -17.92
CA THR A 415 18.10 -4.08 -17.26
C THR A 415 18.25 -2.55 -17.18
N ALA A 416 18.59 -2.04 -16.00
CA ALA A 416 18.89 -0.63 -15.81
C ALA A 416 20.14 -0.23 -16.61
N PRO A 417 20.22 1.01 -17.12
CA PRO A 417 21.41 1.52 -17.80
C PRO A 417 22.70 1.35 -17.00
N ASP A 418 23.83 1.19 -17.69
CA ASP A 418 25.15 1.02 -17.04
C ASP A 418 25.77 2.33 -16.52
N LYS A 419 25.14 3.48 -16.81
CA LYS A 419 25.59 4.80 -16.39
C LYS A 419 24.66 5.36 -15.33
N GLU A 420 25.22 6.06 -14.36
CA GLU A 420 24.42 6.81 -13.40
C GLU A 420 23.71 7.97 -14.09
N GLY A 421 22.50 8.28 -13.61
CA GLY A 421 21.69 9.36 -14.14
C GLY A 421 20.20 9.17 -13.87
N SER A 422 19.42 10.17 -14.26
CA SER A 422 17.96 10.09 -14.26
C SER A 422 17.47 9.63 -15.63
N TYR A 423 16.63 8.61 -15.63
CA TYR A 423 16.13 7.94 -16.82
C TYR A 423 14.61 7.92 -16.83
N ARG A 424 14.04 7.57 -17.98
CA ARG A 424 12.63 7.28 -18.12
C ARG A 424 12.43 5.91 -18.74
N LEU A 425 11.68 5.06 -18.05
CA LEU A 425 11.10 3.85 -18.59
C LEU A 425 9.83 4.24 -19.33
N ARG A 426 9.69 3.80 -20.57
CA ARG A 426 8.58 4.15 -21.45
C ARG A 426 7.82 2.90 -21.86
N MET A 427 6.51 3.03 -21.98
CA MET A 427 5.67 2.20 -22.81
C MET A 427 5.30 3.01 -24.05
N TYR A 428 5.50 2.46 -25.25
CA TYR A 428 5.22 3.16 -26.50
C TYR A 428 4.58 2.23 -27.53
N ASP A 429 3.81 2.82 -28.45
CA ASP A 429 3.10 2.09 -29.51
C ASP A 429 4.01 1.70 -30.69
N GLN A 430 3.44 0.99 -31.66
CA GLN A 430 4.14 0.57 -32.90
C GLN A 430 4.69 1.72 -33.75
N ASN A 431 4.20 2.96 -33.54
CA ASN A 431 4.67 4.15 -34.24
C ASN A 431 5.73 4.92 -33.43
N GLY A 432 6.10 4.44 -32.24
CA GLY A 432 7.02 5.12 -31.33
C GLY A 432 6.37 6.20 -30.47
N THR A 433 5.04 6.30 -30.47
CA THR A 433 4.28 7.25 -29.64
C THR A 433 4.34 6.81 -28.19
N GLU A 434 4.82 7.68 -27.30
CA GLU A 434 4.86 7.41 -25.86
C GLU A 434 3.42 7.29 -25.32
N VAL A 435 3.09 6.13 -24.75
CA VAL A 435 1.82 5.87 -24.05
C VAL A 435 1.97 6.25 -22.57
N ILE A 436 3.02 5.75 -21.91
CA ILE A 436 3.33 6.02 -20.50
C ILE A 436 4.84 6.22 -20.34
N SER A 437 5.25 7.15 -19.47
CA SER A 437 6.63 7.15 -18.96
C SER A 437 6.74 7.31 -17.45
N LEU A 438 7.65 6.51 -16.89
CA LEU A 438 8.03 6.46 -15.48
C LEU A 438 9.46 6.99 -15.31
N PRO A 439 9.70 7.99 -14.45
CA PRO A 439 11.05 8.35 -14.07
C PRO A 439 11.64 7.30 -13.11
N PHE A 440 12.94 7.03 -13.26
CA PHE A 440 13.72 6.27 -12.29
C PHE A 440 15.18 6.75 -12.32
N ASN A 441 15.92 6.48 -11.27
CA ASN A 441 17.35 6.81 -11.17
C ASN A 441 18.20 5.55 -11.31
N VAL A 442 19.35 5.69 -11.97
CA VAL A 442 20.47 4.77 -11.81
C VAL A 442 21.50 5.46 -10.95
N THR A 443 21.78 4.89 -9.80
CA THR A 443 22.77 5.42 -8.85
C THR A 443 23.52 4.28 -8.19
N VAL A 444 24.79 4.51 -7.88
CA VAL A 444 25.57 3.63 -7.02
C VAL A 444 25.31 4.06 -5.58
N PRO A 445 24.66 3.22 -4.75
CA PRO A 445 24.36 3.57 -3.38
C PRO A 445 25.64 3.82 -2.60
N SER A 446 25.67 4.89 -1.82
CA SER A 446 26.81 5.23 -0.99
C SER A 446 26.36 5.46 0.44
N ILE A 447 27.20 5.03 1.39
CA ILE A 447 27.01 5.31 2.81
C ILE A 447 28.32 5.75 3.43
N SER A 448 28.26 6.75 4.30
CA SER A 448 29.40 7.26 5.04
C SER A 448 29.02 7.51 6.49
N ALA A 449 29.91 7.13 7.40
CA ALA A 449 29.67 7.22 8.83
C ALA A 449 30.62 8.26 9.45
N SER A 450 30.06 9.14 10.26
CA SER A 450 30.79 10.23 10.89
C SER A 450 30.33 10.50 12.32
N PRO A 451 31.22 10.97 13.21
CA PRO A 451 32.66 11.13 13.00
C PRO A 451 33.39 9.76 12.99
N SER A 452 34.64 9.72 12.49
CA SER A 452 35.43 8.48 12.36
C SER A 452 35.82 7.84 13.70
N SER A 453 35.69 8.58 14.80
CA SER A 453 35.81 8.04 16.15
C SER A 453 34.87 8.77 17.12
N VAL A 454 34.20 7.99 17.96
CA VAL A 454 33.32 8.46 19.04
C VAL A 454 33.64 7.71 20.32
N ASN A 455 33.12 8.16 21.46
CA ASN A 455 33.07 7.31 22.64
C ASN A 455 31.81 6.44 22.66
N THR A 456 31.81 5.38 23.46
CA THR A 456 30.62 4.56 23.72
C THR A 456 29.39 5.44 24.02
N CYS A 457 28.23 5.13 23.45
CA CYS A 457 26.95 5.84 23.55
C CYS A 457 26.90 7.27 22.97
N GLU A 458 27.97 7.76 22.34
CA GLU A 458 27.89 8.96 21.52
C GLU A 458 27.26 8.63 20.16
N LYS A 459 26.65 9.66 19.54
CA LYS A 459 25.91 9.53 18.28
C LYS A 459 26.88 9.34 17.12
N ILE A 460 26.59 8.36 16.27
CA ILE A 460 27.24 8.13 14.98
C ILE A 460 26.22 8.47 13.91
N PHE A 461 26.53 9.45 13.08
CA PHE A 461 25.69 9.85 11.95
C PHE A 461 26.10 9.06 10.72
N VAL A 462 25.14 8.35 10.13
CA VAL A 462 25.33 7.60 8.90
C VAL A 462 24.55 8.31 7.82
N ALA A 463 25.27 8.99 6.94
CA ALA A 463 24.73 9.58 5.73
C ALA A 463 24.64 8.52 4.65
N TYR A 464 23.52 8.47 3.95
CA TYR A 464 23.31 7.57 2.82
C TYR A 464 22.72 8.33 1.64
N SER A 465 23.04 7.84 0.45
CA SER A 465 22.51 8.35 -0.80
C SER A 465 22.28 7.22 -1.80
N GLY A 466 21.25 7.34 -2.62
CA GLY A 466 20.91 6.37 -3.67
C GLY A 466 20.38 5.03 -3.15
N ALA A 467 19.69 4.99 -2.01
CA ALA A 467 18.94 3.81 -1.58
C ALA A 467 17.75 3.51 -2.53
N PHE A 468 17.16 2.32 -2.45
CA PHE A 468 16.22 1.80 -3.46
C PHE A 468 14.80 2.38 -3.37
N GLY A 469 14.52 3.22 -2.38
CA GLY A 469 13.24 3.89 -2.20
C GLY A 469 12.13 2.98 -1.70
N GLN A 470 12.44 1.78 -1.19
CA GLN A 470 11.45 0.89 -0.61
C GLN A 470 11.27 1.18 0.89
N ASN A 471 10.04 1.05 1.38
CA ASN A 471 9.73 1.31 2.80
C ASN A 471 10.55 0.45 3.77
N ASN A 472 10.93 -0.76 3.34
CA ASN A 472 11.62 -1.75 4.15
C ASN A 472 13.13 -1.83 3.87
N ASP A 473 13.69 -0.89 3.09
CA ASP A 473 15.14 -0.72 3.01
C ASP A 473 15.68 -0.36 4.40
N TRP A 474 16.87 -0.83 4.74
CA TRP A 474 17.42 -0.63 6.08
C TRP A 474 18.93 -0.58 6.10
N ILE A 475 19.47 0.06 7.13
CA ILE A 475 20.90 0.07 7.42
C ILE A 475 21.14 -0.66 8.74
N GLY A 476 22.10 -1.57 8.74
CA GLY A 476 22.55 -2.32 9.92
C GLY A 476 23.91 -1.84 10.42
N MET A 477 24.10 -1.86 11.74
CA MET A 477 25.39 -1.67 12.38
C MET A 477 25.98 -3.02 12.79
N SER A 478 27.19 -3.32 12.35
CA SER A 478 27.93 -4.55 12.71
C SER A 478 29.36 -4.21 13.15
N ARG A 479 30.01 -5.12 13.89
CA ARG A 479 31.46 -5.05 14.08
C ARG A 479 32.15 -5.25 12.72
N VAL A 480 33.28 -4.60 12.50
CA VAL A 480 34.07 -4.77 11.26
C VAL A 480 34.37 -6.26 11.04
N GLY A 481 33.99 -6.77 9.87
CA GLY A 481 34.19 -8.18 9.50
C GLY A 481 33.17 -9.17 10.08
N SER A 482 32.18 -8.70 10.84
CA SER A 482 31.10 -9.55 11.36
C SER A 482 29.87 -9.56 10.45
N SER A 483 29.18 -10.70 10.38
CA SER A 483 27.84 -10.82 9.78
C SER A 483 26.72 -10.45 10.74
N ASP A 484 27.00 -10.38 12.04
CA ASP A 484 25.98 -10.14 13.06
C ASP A 484 25.72 -8.64 13.26
N PHE A 485 24.44 -8.29 13.25
CA PHE A 485 24.00 -6.92 13.48
C PHE A 485 23.73 -6.67 14.96
N ILE A 486 24.26 -5.56 15.45
CA ILE A 486 24.01 -5.06 16.80
C ILE A 486 22.72 -4.25 16.84
N SER A 487 22.46 -3.51 15.76
CA SER A 487 21.23 -2.74 15.61
C SER A 487 20.94 -2.50 14.13
N ARG A 488 19.69 -2.16 13.81
CA ARG A 488 19.24 -1.81 12.47
C ARG A 488 18.19 -0.70 12.49
N GLN A 489 18.10 0.08 11.42
CA GLN A 489 17.08 1.11 11.23
C GLN A 489 16.56 1.10 9.80
N TYR A 490 15.23 1.21 9.64
CA TYR A 490 14.57 1.28 8.34
C TYR A 490 14.58 2.69 7.76
N LEU A 491 14.73 2.81 6.44
CA LEU A 491 14.83 4.07 5.70
C LEU A 491 13.48 4.66 5.29
N LYS A 492 12.38 3.91 5.42
CA LYS A 492 11.00 4.38 5.20
C LYS A 492 10.78 5.00 3.80
N GLY A 493 11.40 4.42 2.78
CA GLY A 493 11.25 4.84 1.39
C GLY A 493 12.08 6.06 0.99
N HIS A 494 12.90 6.61 1.90
CA HIS A 494 13.83 7.69 1.56
C HIS A 494 15.06 7.14 0.83
N GLU A 495 15.34 7.66 -0.36
CA GLU A 495 16.53 7.31 -1.16
C GLU A 495 17.82 7.95 -0.59
N ASP A 496 17.69 9.11 0.05
CA ASP A 496 18.79 9.86 0.65
C ASP A 496 18.44 10.32 2.06
N GLY A 497 19.44 10.43 2.94
CA GLY A 497 19.21 10.95 4.28
C GLY A 497 20.34 10.70 5.26
N ASN A 498 20.04 10.97 6.53
CA ASN A 498 20.93 10.72 7.65
C ASN A 498 20.19 9.93 8.73
N ILE A 499 20.80 8.86 9.22
CA ILE A 499 20.31 8.11 10.38
C ILE A 499 21.36 8.11 11.48
N THR A 500 20.92 7.94 12.73
CA THR A 500 21.81 8.03 13.89
C THR A 500 21.88 6.71 14.62
N PHE A 501 23.08 6.17 14.79
CA PHE A 501 23.36 4.99 15.61
C PHE A 501 24.13 5.36 16.88
N SER A 502 24.23 4.42 17.79
CA SER A 502 25.16 4.46 18.92
C SER A 502 25.50 3.05 19.36
N SER A 503 26.64 2.88 20.03
CA SER A 503 27.08 1.60 20.58
C SER A 503 27.47 1.76 22.04
N SER A 504 26.97 0.89 22.93
CA SER A 504 27.46 0.83 24.32
C SER A 504 28.77 0.05 24.46
N GLU A 505 29.24 -0.59 23.40
CA GLU A 505 30.44 -1.42 23.40
C GLU A 505 31.55 -0.74 22.59
N ALA A 506 32.77 -0.82 23.12
CA ALA A 506 33.95 -0.36 22.40
C ALA A 506 34.32 -1.34 21.27
N GLY A 507 34.90 -0.80 20.21
CA GLY A 507 35.35 -1.55 19.05
C GLY A 507 35.18 -0.77 17.75
N SER A 508 35.55 -1.43 16.65
CA SER A 508 35.42 -0.88 15.31
C SER A 508 34.11 -1.36 14.68
N PHE A 509 33.29 -0.42 14.21
CA PHE A 509 31.97 -0.70 13.64
C PHE A 509 31.85 -0.20 12.22
N GLU A 510 31.11 -0.94 11.41
CA GLU A 510 30.74 -0.58 10.05
C GLU A 510 29.22 -0.60 9.89
N PHE A 511 28.73 0.15 8.90
CA PHE A 511 27.32 0.23 8.58
C PHE A 511 27.09 -0.36 7.22
N LYS A 512 25.98 -1.07 7.04
CA LYS A 512 25.68 -1.85 5.85
C LYS A 512 24.27 -1.55 5.38
N LEU A 513 24.12 -1.09 4.14
CA LEU A 513 22.82 -0.84 3.52
C LEU A 513 22.26 -2.13 2.90
N PHE A 514 20.98 -2.40 3.14
CA PHE A 514 20.26 -3.54 2.58
C PHE A 514 19.00 -3.05 1.87
N ALA A 515 18.78 -3.56 0.66
CA ALA A 515 17.49 -3.49 0.01
C ALA A 515 16.48 -4.39 0.73
N ALA A 516 15.19 -4.05 0.65
CA ALA A 516 14.12 -4.86 1.21
C ALA A 516 14.21 -6.33 0.74
N GLY A 517 14.31 -7.26 1.70
CA GLY A 517 14.40 -8.70 1.43
C GLY A 517 15.77 -9.21 0.93
N ALA A 518 16.78 -8.35 0.82
CA ALA A 518 18.13 -8.76 0.41
C ALA A 518 18.85 -9.58 1.50
N SER A 519 19.57 -10.63 1.08
CA SER A 519 20.39 -11.47 1.95
C SER A 519 21.83 -10.96 2.13
N ALA A 520 22.26 -9.99 1.31
CA ALA A 520 23.61 -9.43 1.32
C ALA A 520 23.56 -7.89 1.29
N PRO A 521 24.56 -7.22 1.91
CA PRO A 521 24.63 -5.77 1.91
C PRO A 521 24.98 -5.26 0.51
N VAL A 522 24.39 -4.13 0.16
CA VAL A 522 24.60 -3.45 -1.12
C VAL A 522 25.86 -2.60 -1.09
N VAL A 523 26.08 -1.90 0.03
CA VAL A 523 27.28 -1.09 0.27
C VAL A 523 27.59 -1.08 1.77
N THR A 524 28.87 -0.93 2.08
CA THR A 524 29.41 -0.82 3.46
C THR A 524 30.09 0.53 3.63
N SER A 525 29.92 1.17 4.79
CA SER A 525 30.51 2.47 5.09
C SER A 525 32.00 2.36 5.44
N ASN A 526 32.67 3.51 5.62
CA ASN A 526 33.89 3.56 6.42
C ASN A 526 33.63 3.05 7.86
N ALA A 527 34.68 2.54 8.49
CA ALA A 527 34.62 2.15 9.89
C ALA A 527 34.57 3.38 10.82
N VAL A 528 33.92 3.21 11.96
CA VAL A 528 33.90 4.17 13.08
C VAL A 528 34.46 3.49 14.32
N GLU A 529 35.48 4.09 14.90
CA GLU A 529 36.12 3.60 16.12
C GLU A 529 35.40 4.11 17.37
N VAL A 530 34.72 3.21 18.09
CA VAL A 530 34.04 3.52 19.35
C VAL A 530 34.99 3.21 20.51
N LYS A 531 35.44 4.26 21.19
CA LYS A 531 36.36 4.16 22.32
C LYS A 531 35.60 4.04 23.63
N SER A 532 36.09 3.23 24.55
CA SER A 532 35.58 3.22 25.92
C SER A 532 35.79 4.60 26.55
N ARG A 533 34.72 5.20 27.07
CA ARG A 533 34.83 6.44 27.84
C ARG A 533 35.17 6.14 29.30
N SER A 534 36.17 6.83 29.85
CA SER A 534 36.37 6.93 31.30
C SER A 534 35.73 8.20 31.84
N GLY A 535 35.12 8.13 33.03
CA GLY A 535 34.52 9.27 33.71
C GLY A 535 33.00 9.39 33.56
N TYR A 536 32.42 10.31 34.33
CA TYR A 536 30.97 10.47 34.48
C TYR A 536 30.46 11.64 33.63
N LYS A 537 29.36 11.44 32.90
CA LYS A 537 28.71 12.51 32.14
C LYS A 537 27.21 12.25 32.00
N VAL A 538 26.41 13.30 31.96
CA VAL A 538 24.99 13.27 31.58
C VAL A 538 24.72 14.42 30.61
N ILE A 539 23.93 14.19 29.57
CA ILE A 539 23.45 15.21 28.63
C ILE A 539 21.94 15.00 28.45
N ALA A 540 21.18 16.10 28.36
CA ALA A 540 19.75 16.06 28.06
C ALA A 540 19.44 16.88 26.79
N GLU A 541 18.79 16.26 25.81
CA GLU A 541 18.46 16.88 24.52
C GLU A 541 17.00 16.59 24.10
N PRO A 542 16.25 17.57 23.55
CA PRO A 542 16.66 18.96 23.30
C PRO A 542 16.68 19.82 24.58
N THR A 543 17.37 20.97 24.54
CA THR A 543 17.49 21.92 25.67
C THR A 543 16.23 22.76 25.90
N ARG A 544 15.24 22.69 25.00
CA ARG A 544 13.95 23.36 25.12
C ARG A 544 12.83 22.45 24.61
N VAL A 545 11.75 22.34 25.38
CA VAL A 545 10.56 21.57 25.01
C VAL A 545 9.30 22.32 25.46
N SER A 546 8.18 22.06 24.79
CA SER A 546 6.86 22.52 25.26
C SER A 546 6.45 21.80 26.55
N PRO A 547 5.51 22.36 27.33
CA PRO A 547 4.88 21.67 28.45
C PRO A 547 4.47 20.23 28.15
N GLY A 548 4.95 19.26 28.94
CA GLY A 548 4.67 17.84 28.70
C GLY A 548 5.48 17.20 27.56
N GLY A 549 6.40 17.93 26.94
CA GLY A 549 7.30 17.43 25.90
C GLY A 549 8.34 16.44 26.43
N THR A 550 9.09 15.80 25.54
CA THR A 550 10.05 14.75 25.90
C THR A 550 11.50 15.15 25.61
N VAL A 551 12.42 14.72 26.48
CA VAL A 551 13.87 14.80 26.24
C VAL A 551 14.50 13.43 26.31
N THR A 552 15.59 13.24 25.58
CA THR A 552 16.47 12.08 25.69
C THR A 552 17.65 12.43 26.58
N VAL A 553 17.82 11.68 27.67
CA VAL A 553 18.94 11.80 28.60
C VAL A 553 19.93 10.69 28.32
N THR A 554 21.13 11.06 27.89
CA THR A 554 22.24 10.14 27.63
C THR A 554 23.27 10.27 28.74
N TYR A 555 23.75 9.15 29.26
CA TYR A 555 24.68 9.09 30.39
C TYR A 555 25.88 8.19 30.10
N TRP A 556 26.98 8.47 30.79
CA TRP A 556 28.25 7.75 30.73
C TRP A 556 28.85 7.60 32.13
N GLY A 557 29.57 6.51 32.35
CA GLY A 557 30.22 6.20 33.63
C GLY A 557 29.26 5.60 34.65
N ALA A 558 28.17 4.96 34.24
CA ALA A 558 27.27 4.31 35.19
C ALA A 558 28.02 3.25 36.03
N PRO A 559 27.69 3.10 37.33
CA PRO A 559 28.29 2.09 38.20
C PRO A 559 28.08 0.67 37.67
N SER A 560 29.17 -0.09 37.50
CA SER A 560 29.12 -1.48 37.04
C SER A 560 28.37 -2.42 37.99
N SER A 561 28.23 -2.03 39.27
CA SER A 561 27.39 -2.70 40.28
C SER A 561 25.90 -2.69 39.94
N GLY A 562 25.45 -1.89 38.98
CA GLY A 562 24.03 -1.74 38.65
C GLY A 562 23.23 -0.85 39.60
N THR A 563 23.90 -0.23 40.58
CA THR A 563 23.26 0.59 41.61
C THR A 563 22.90 2.00 41.14
N GLY A 564 23.42 2.44 40.00
CA GLY A 564 23.27 3.81 39.52
C GLY A 564 21.83 4.25 39.26
N MET A 565 21.58 5.52 39.50
CA MET A 565 20.27 6.16 39.32
C MET A 565 20.43 7.52 38.63
N ILE A 566 19.46 7.91 37.81
CA ILE A 566 19.31 9.28 37.31
C ILE A 566 17.99 9.86 37.81
N GLY A 567 18.04 11.06 38.40
CA GLY A 567 16.85 11.82 38.79
C GLY A 567 16.68 13.07 37.93
N MET A 568 15.43 13.48 37.72
CA MET A 568 15.02 14.76 37.15
C MET A 568 14.72 15.75 38.27
N TYR A 569 15.27 16.96 38.19
CA TYR A 569 15.17 17.98 39.24
C TYR A 569 14.76 19.32 38.64
N GLY A 570 14.03 20.12 39.40
CA GLY A 570 13.97 21.56 39.12
C GLY A 570 15.24 22.24 39.63
N MET A 571 15.67 23.33 39.01
CA MET A 571 16.98 23.97 39.28
C MET A 571 17.32 24.19 40.76
N ASN A 572 16.33 24.50 41.59
CA ASN A 572 16.52 24.80 43.02
C ASN A 572 16.16 23.62 43.95
N ARG A 573 15.88 22.43 43.42
CA ARG A 573 15.53 21.26 44.25
C ARG A 573 16.78 20.55 44.80
N PRO A 574 16.78 20.17 46.10
CA PRO A 574 17.83 19.32 46.66
C PRO A 574 17.86 17.92 46.03
N ASP A 575 19.04 17.31 45.99
CA ASP A 575 19.28 15.98 45.39
C ASP A 575 18.40 14.86 45.96
N LYS A 576 17.95 15.01 47.22
CA LYS A 576 17.06 14.05 47.89
C LYS A 576 15.64 14.01 47.32
N PHE A 577 15.21 15.05 46.59
CA PHE A 577 13.81 15.21 46.16
C PHE A 577 13.69 15.34 44.64
N PRO A 578 14.04 14.29 43.87
CA PRO A 578 13.78 14.28 42.44
C PRO A 578 12.28 14.41 42.17
N VAL A 579 11.94 15.03 41.04
CA VAL A 579 10.59 15.00 40.49
C VAL A 579 10.24 13.57 40.07
N GLU A 580 11.19 12.90 39.43
CA GLU A 580 11.13 11.48 39.05
C GLU A 580 12.56 10.94 39.01
N LYS A 581 12.77 9.64 39.31
CA LYS A 581 14.06 8.96 39.25
C LYS A 581 13.95 7.60 38.57
N ARG A 582 15.01 7.16 37.89
CA ARG A 582 15.08 5.87 37.18
C ARG A 582 16.43 5.20 37.39
N SER A 583 16.44 3.87 37.50
CA SER A 583 17.66 3.07 37.52
C SER A 583 18.29 2.99 36.14
N ILE A 584 19.62 2.97 36.09
CA ILE A 584 20.40 2.93 34.84
C ILE A 584 21.02 1.55 34.56
N GLY A 585 20.89 0.59 35.47
CA GLY A 585 21.46 -0.75 35.33
C GLY A 585 23.01 -0.76 35.36
N SER A 586 23.60 -1.88 34.92
CA SER A 586 25.05 -2.15 35.01
C SER A 586 25.86 -1.76 33.76
N LYS A 587 25.21 -1.31 32.69
CA LYS A 587 25.89 -0.86 31.47
C LYS A 587 26.55 0.49 31.74
N SER A 588 27.82 0.66 31.35
CA SER A 588 28.60 1.88 31.61
C SER A 588 28.02 3.15 30.97
N CYS A 589 27.18 3.03 29.95
CA CYS A 589 26.49 4.15 29.32
C CYS A 589 25.15 3.70 28.73
N GLY A 590 24.28 4.68 28.46
CA GLY A 590 22.99 4.45 27.83
C GLY A 590 22.19 5.73 27.65
N SER A 591 20.97 5.60 27.14
CA SER A 591 20.04 6.72 26.96
C SER A 591 18.62 6.34 27.36
N MET A 592 17.85 7.32 27.81
CA MET A 592 16.46 7.13 28.22
C MET A 592 15.61 8.37 27.91
N THR A 593 14.37 8.16 27.46
CA THR A 593 13.44 9.25 27.18
C THR A 593 12.63 9.60 28.43
N TRP A 594 12.60 10.88 28.78
CA TRP A 594 11.86 11.46 29.90
C TRP A 594 10.78 12.38 29.39
N ARG A 595 9.63 12.38 30.05
CA ARG A 595 8.56 13.35 29.81
C ARG A 595 8.68 14.46 30.85
N LEU A 596 8.82 15.69 30.40
CA LEU A 596 8.97 16.85 31.27
C LEU A 596 7.61 17.24 31.87
N PRO A 597 7.57 17.88 33.04
CA PRO A 597 6.31 18.35 33.62
C PRO A 597 5.57 19.34 32.72
N SER A 598 4.25 19.43 32.88
CA SER A 598 3.42 20.44 32.20
C SER A 598 3.62 21.86 32.75
N ALA A 599 4.31 22.01 33.88
CA ALA A 599 4.65 23.31 34.44
C ALA A 599 5.89 23.88 33.76
N ALA A 600 5.78 25.11 33.24
CA ALA A 600 6.91 25.86 32.72
C ALA A 600 7.99 26.00 33.79
N GLY A 601 9.25 25.90 33.39
CA GLY A 601 10.38 25.89 34.33
C GLY A 601 11.65 25.32 33.73
N GLN A 602 12.71 25.32 34.54
CA GLN A 602 14.01 24.78 34.16
C GLN A 602 14.32 23.52 34.97
N TYR A 603 14.80 22.51 34.26
CA TYR A 603 15.06 21.19 34.81
C TYR A 603 16.46 20.69 34.43
N ASP A 604 17.04 19.87 35.28
CA ASP A 604 18.31 19.20 35.06
C ASP A 604 18.26 17.73 35.51
N PHE A 605 19.17 16.93 34.99
CA PHE A 605 19.26 15.50 35.29
C PHE A 605 20.58 15.19 36.00
N ARG A 606 20.47 14.51 37.14
CA ARG A 606 21.61 14.22 38.03
C ARG A 606 21.77 12.72 38.16
N MET A 607 22.97 12.22 37.90
CA MET A 607 23.34 10.81 38.02
C MET A 607 24.07 10.56 39.34
N PHE A 608 23.66 9.52 40.05
CA PHE A 608 24.23 9.13 41.34
C PHE A 608 24.75 7.69 41.33
N TYR A 609 25.70 7.40 42.22
CA TYR A 609 26.29 6.07 42.36
C TYR A 609 25.30 5.01 42.88
N SER A 610 24.36 5.40 43.74
CA SER A 610 23.31 4.54 44.30
C SER A 610 22.05 5.34 44.61
N ASP A 611 20.93 4.66 44.88
CA ASP A 611 19.65 5.31 45.20
C ASP A 611 19.68 6.01 46.57
N ILE A 612 19.07 7.19 46.65
CA ILE A 612 18.93 7.97 47.89
C ILE A 612 17.66 7.48 48.58
N THR A 613 17.79 6.49 49.47
CA THR A 613 16.64 5.93 50.19
C THR A 613 16.61 6.29 51.67
N ASP A 614 17.74 6.38 52.41
CA ASP A 614 17.75 6.73 53.85
C ASP A 614 19.03 7.39 54.39
N ILE A 615 18.92 8.03 55.57
CA ILE A 615 20.03 8.61 56.35
C ILE A 615 20.96 7.47 56.83
N ASN A 616 22.27 7.63 56.63
CA ASN A 616 23.37 6.73 57.07
C ASN A 616 23.71 5.49 56.21
N GLN A 617 23.18 5.35 54.99
CA GLN A 617 23.81 4.46 53.99
C GLN A 617 24.83 5.26 53.19
N GLY A 618 26.10 4.84 53.21
CA GLY A 618 27.26 5.62 52.75
C GLY A 618 27.16 6.21 51.33
N ALA A 619 27.77 7.39 51.16
CA ALA A 619 28.13 8.09 49.93
C ALA A 619 27.07 8.10 48.78
N TYR A 620 26.04 8.93 48.93
CA TYR A 620 25.30 9.51 47.79
C TYR A 620 26.23 10.45 47.02
N GLN A 621 27.06 9.85 46.18
CA GLN A 621 28.00 10.58 45.34
C GLN A 621 27.28 11.00 44.05
N LEU A 622 27.07 12.31 43.89
CA LEU A 622 26.71 12.88 42.60
C LEU A 622 27.88 12.61 41.63
N LEU A 623 27.59 11.87 40.56
CA LEU A 623 28.57 11.48 39.57
C LEU A 623 28.63 12.49 38.43
N ALA A 624 27.47 12.93 37.93
CA ALA A 624 27.39 13.92 36.86
C ALA A 624 26.03 14.61 36.84
N GLN A 625 26.00 15.80 36.25
CA GLN A 625 24.82 16.63 36.07
C GLN A 625 24.72 17.04 34.59
N SER A 626 23.49 17.07 34.06
CA SER A 626 23.23 17.48 32.68
C SER A 626 23.28 19.00 32.50
N ASN A 627 23.27 19.42 31.24
CA ASN A 627 22.81 20.76 30.87
C ASN A 627 21.35 21.00 31.30
N VAL A 628 20.97 22.27 31.36
CA VAL A 628 19.61 22.70 31.69
C VAL A 628 18.67 22.48 30.49
N VAL A 629 17.46 22.00 30.78
CA VAL A 629 16.33 21.91 29.85
C VAL A 629 15.26 22.92 30.28
N THR A 630 14.80 23.75 29.34
CA THR A 630 13.74 24.72 29.58
C THR A 630 12.40 24.20 29.05
N VAL A 631 11.39 24.15 29.91
CA VAL A 631 9.99 23.94 29.54
C VAL A 631 9.35 25.31 29.35
N SER A 632 9.06 25.68 28.11
CA SER A 632 8.48 26.98 27.74
C SER A 632 7.59 26.87 26.52
#